data_AF-A0A4V6E9A0-F1
#
_entry.id   AF-A0A4V6E9A0-F1
#
_cell.length_a   1.000
_cell.length_b   1.000
_cell.length_c   1.000
_cell.angle_alpha   90.00
_cell.angle_beta   90.00
_cell.angle_gamma   90.00
#
_symmetry.space_group_name_H-M   'P 1'
#
loop_
_entity.id
_entity.type
_entity.pdbx_description
1 polymer ?
#
loop_
_entity_poly.entity_id
_entity_poly.type
_entity_poly.pdbx_seq_one_letter_code
_entity_poly.pdbx_strand_id
1 'polypeptide(L)'
;MTRTDDDPPEWAKEQAREMMAAEGDDEGAADSEDAESPASDDERVPDLPVEAVDEAERLTRLAREAESAEPTPELEEAADQYRERRDALAAEYGYTARVRDEDDALVLYPDEWMENGTVRLDRVEDTDRAVEVSLSGPGDADRYREVAAYNEAVAEAVAEREAEVHARTAETFATFMSNHYVRAVDDATPEMRAEFREEYLVRNGWPTDDQLAAVDESLSVIESVAEAVDGPADGNASDLDGPADDHDAAGDSA
;
A
#
# COMPACT_ATOMS: atom_id res chain seq x y z
N MET A 1 -8.88 45.31 18.83
CA MET A 1 -10.32 45.03 19.09
C MET A 1 -11.10 45.44 17.86
N THR A 2 -11.71 44.45 17.19
CA THR A 2 -12.93 44.46 16.33
C THR A 2 -12.87 43.14 15.56
N ARG A 3 -13.26 42.01 16.19
CA ARG A 3 -14.57 41.36 16.08
C ARG A 3 -15.00 41.23 14.61
N THR A 4 -14.68 40.08 14.02
CA THR A 4 -15.26 39.62 12.76
C THR A 4 -16.65 39.07 13.10
N ASP A 5 -17.68 39.69 12.57
CA ASP A 5 -19.03 39.13 12.54
C ASP A 5 -19.03 37.96 11.55
N ASP A 6 -19.13 36.75 12.08
CA ASP A 6 -19.18 35.48 11.36
C ASP A 6 -20.64 35.13 11.06
N ASP A 7 -21.30 36.00 10.29
CA ASP A 7 -22.64 35.72 9.78
C ASP A 7 -22.52 35.29 8.31
N PRO A 8 -22.88 34.05 7.98
CA PRO A 8 -22.72 33.55 6.62
C PRO A 8 -23.54 34.40 5.64
N PRO A 9 -22.99 34.68 4.45
CA PRO A 9 -23.64 35.56 3.48
C PRO A 9 -25.00 35.01 3.05
N GLU A 10 -25.95 35.91 2.77
CA GLU A 10 -27.37 35.58 2.56
C GLU A 10 -27.62 34.53 1.45
N TRP A 11 -26.73 34.43 0.46
CA TRP A 11 -26.81 33.40 -0.58
C TRP A 11 -26.63 31.98 -0.03
N ALA A 12 -25.85 31.80 1.03
CA ALA A 12 -25.64 30.50 1.67
C ALA A 12 -26.86 30.06 2.50
N LYS A 13 -27.58 31.03 3.09
CA LYS A 13 -28.82 30.78 3.82
C LYS A 13 -29.98 30.42 2.90
N GLU A 14 -30.01 30.98 1.68
CA GLU A 14 -31.02 30.68 0.68
C GLU A 14 -30.86 29.26 0.11
N GLN A 15 -29.63 28.85 -0.20
CA GLN A 15 -29.29 27.48 -0.62
C GLN A 15 -29.65 26.41 0.44
N ALA A 16 -29.34 26.67 1.71
CA ALA A 16 -29.68 25.75 2.80
C ALA A 16 -31.21 25.58 2.97
N ARG A 17 -31.98 26.62 2.67
CA ARG A 17 -33.45 26.56 2.71
C ARG A 17 -34.05 25.84 1.52
N GLU A 18 -33.41 25.94 0.36
CA GLU A 18 -33.81 25.24 -0.87
C GLU A 18 -33.59 23.72 -0.73
N MET A 19 -32.45 23.29 -0.18
CA MET A 19 -32.17 21.87 0.07
C MET A 19 -33.17 21.23 1.04
N MET A 20 -33.50 21.91 2.14
CA MET A 20 -34.45 21.41 3.15
C MET A 20 -35.91 21.37 2.66
N ALA A 21 -36.25 22.08 1.58
CA ALA A 21 -37.58 22.06 0.97
C ALA A 21 -37.74 20.94 -0.08
N ALA A 22 -36.63 20.35 -0.55
CA ALA A 22 -36.64 19.28 -1.54
C ALA A 22 -36.74 17.86 -0.93
N GLU A 23 -36.48 17.71 0.38
CA GLU A 23 -36.48 16.41 1.08
C GLU A 23 -37.81 16.04 1.79
N GLY A 24 -38.88 16.80 1.55
CA GLY A 24 -40.13 16.64 2.29
C GLY A 24 -41.35 16.30 1.44
N ASP A 25 -41.35 15.21 0.67
CA ASP A 25 -42.57 14.57 0.15
C ASP A 25 -42.23 13.24 -0.59
N ASP A 26 -42.25 12.10 0.12
CA ASP A 26 -42.67 10.80 -0.44
C ASP A 26 -42.98 9.80 0.70
N GLU A 27 -44.16 9.95 1.31
CA GLU A 27 -44.76 8.89 2.14
C GLU A 27 -45.71 8.06 1.26
N GLY A 28 -45.33 6.81 0.98
CA GLY A 28 -46.15 5.84 0.25
C GLY A 28 -46.06 4.43 0.86
N ALA A 29 -46.90 4.16 1.87
CA ALA A 29 -47.10 2.83 2.44
C ALA A 29 -48.15 2.02 1.65
N ALA A 30 -47.81 0.78 1.24
CA ALA A 30 -48.73 -0.35 1.15
C ALA A 30 -48.00 -1.69 0.88
N ASP A 31 -47.79 -2.45 1.96
CA ASP A 31 -48.08 -3.88 2.14
C ASP A 31 -48.29 -4.76 0.88
N SER A 32 -47.42 -5.76 0.65
CA SER A 32 -47.82 -7.17 0.43
C SER A 32 -46.63 -8.15 0.33
N GLU A 33 -46.65 -9.12 1.24
CA GLU A 33 -46.37 -10.55 1.01
C GLU A 33 -44.93 -11.03 0.79
N ASP A 34 -44.39 -11.62 1.87
CA ASP A 34 -43.77 -12.96 1.89
C ASP A 34 -42.76 -13.25 0.77
N ALA A 35 -41.62 -12.54 0.80
CA ALA A 35 -40.39 -13.13 0.34
C ALA A 35 -39.76 -13.80 1.56
N GLU A 36 -39.83 -15.13 1.63
CA GLU A 36 -38.87 -15.90 2.40
C GLU A 36 -37.50 -15.30 2.10
N SER A 37 -36.90 -14.63 3.09
CA SER A 37 -35.49 -14.29 3.00
C SER A 37 -34.80 -15.63 2.81
N PRO A 38 -34.18 -15.93 1.65
CA PRO A 38 -33.27 -17.06 1.62
C PRO A 38 -32.30 -16.75 2.75
N ALA A 39 -32.14 -17.72 3.67
CA ALA A 39 -31.14 -17.63 4.71
C ALA A 39 -29.92 -17.00 4.08
N SER A 40 -29.49 -15.83 4.59
CA SER A 40 -28.29 -15.15 4.14
C SER A 40 -27.25 -16.24 3.93
N ASP A 41 -26.97 -16.56 2.66
CA ASP A 41 -25.78 -17.34 2.35
C ASP A 41 -24.70 -16.53 3.06
N ASP A 42 -24.06 -17.17 4.04
CA ASP A 42 -22.86 -16.71 4.71
C ASP A 42 -22.14 -15.75 3.77
N GLU A 43 -21.90 -14.51 4.20
CA GLU A 43 -21.03 -13.56 3.52
C GLU A 43 -19.73 -14.30 3.21
N ARG A 44 -19.67 -14.97 2.05
CA ARG A 44 -18.83 -16.15 1.86
C ARG A 44 -17.46 -15.60 1.60
N VAL A 45 -16.69 -15.55 2.67
CA VAL A 45 -15.26 -15.30 2.63
C VAL A 45 -14.66 -16.25 1.57
N PRO A 46 -13.78 -15.76 0.69
CA PRO A 46 -13.07 -16.60 -0.26
C PRO A 46 -12.57 -17.89 0.38
N ASP A 47 -12.52 -19.00 -0.37
CA ASP A 47 -12.07 -20.30 0.15
C ASP A 47 -10.56 -20.35 0.47
N LEU A 48 -9.89 -19.18 0.48
CA LEU A 48 -8.48 -18.96 0.74
C LEU A 48 -8.27 -18.39 2.16
N PRO A 49 -7.36 -18.98 2.96
CA PRO A 49 -6.93 -18.36 4.20
C PRO A 49 -6.26 -17.00 3.94
N VAL A 50 -6.48 -16.03 4.84
CA VAL A 50 -5.90 -14.67 4.73
C VAL A 50 -4.38 -14.73 4.63
N GLU A 51 -3.73 -15.58 5.43
CA GLU A 51 -2.28 -15.75 5.39
C GLU A 51 -1.75 -16.23 4.02
N ALA A 52 -2.55 -16.98 3.26
CA ALA A 52 -2.17 -17.42 1.92
C ALA A 52 -2.29 -16.29 0.90
N VAL A 53 -3.28 -15.41 1.07
CA VAL A 53 -3.45 -14.19 0.26
C VAL A 53 -2.28 -13.24 0.50
N ASP A 54 -1.95 -12.97 1.76
CA ASP A 54 -0.85 -12.07 2.16
C ASP A 54 0.51 -12.57 1.63
N GLU A 55 0.76 -13.88 1.73
CA GLU A 55 1.97 -14.50 1.19
C GLU A 55 2.02 -14.39 -0.35
N ALA A 56 0.91 -14.65 -1.04
CA ALA A 56 0.83 -14.54 -2.50
C ALA A 56 1.05 -13.09 -2.98
N GLU A 57 0.50 -12.13 -2.26
CA GLU A 57 0.72 -10.69 -2.47
C GLU A 57 2.19 -10.34 -2.26
N ARG A 58 2.80 -10.75 -1.14
CA ARG A 58 4.22 -10.47 -0.85
C ARG A 58 5.13 -11.04 -1.93
N LEU A 59 4.92 -12.29 -2.34
CA LEU A 59 5.69 -12.93 -3.42
C LEU A 59 5.52 -12.19 -4.75
N THR A 60 4.32 -11.70 -5.04
CA THR A 60 4.06 -10.90 -6.24
C THR A 60 4.82 -9.57 -6.21
N ARG A 61 4.87 -8.89 -5.06
CA ARG A 61 5.67 -7.66 -4.91
C ARG A 61 7.17 -7.92 -5.07
N LEU A 62 7.70 -8.98 -4.44
CA LEU A 62 9.11 -9.35 -4.56
C LEU A 62 9.51 -9.67 -6.01
N ALA A 63 8.64 -10.35 -6.76
CA ALA A 63 8.87 -10.59 -8.19
C ALA A 63 8.98 -9.28 -8.99
N ARG A 64 8.04 -8.35 -8.76
CA ARG A 64 8.05 -7.05 -9.44
C ARG A 64 9.23 -6.18 -9.06
N GLU A 65 9.63 -6.20 -7.78
CA GLU A 65 10.80 -5.47 -7.31
C GLU A 65 12.07 -5.95 -8.02
N ALA A 66 12.26 -7.27 -8.11
CA ALA A 66 13.37 -7.87 -8.85
C ALA A 66 13.34 -7.53 -10.35
N GLU A 67 12.15 -7.47 -10.96
CA GLU A 67 11.94 -7.11 -12.37
C GLU A 67 12.14 -5.60 -12.66
N SER A 68 11.94 -4.74 -11.65
CA SER A 68 12.10 -3.29 -11.77
C SER A 68 13.54 -2.82 -11.55
N ALA A 69 14.37 -3.64 -10.90
CA ALA A 69 15.78 -3.39 -10.72
C ALA A 69 16.58 -3.59 -12.01
N GLU A 70 17.84 -3.14 -12.03
CA GLU A 70 18.74 -3.37 -13.16
C GLU A 70 18.88 -4.88 -13.44
N PRO A 71 18.57 -5.35 -14.66
CA PRO A 71 18.42 -6.77 -14.94
C PRO A 71 19.75 -7.51 -14.80
N THR A 72 19.74 -8.54 -13.96
CA THR A 72 20.84 -9.49 -13.75
C THR A 72 20.29 -10.91 -13.77
N PRO A 73 21.07 -11.92 -14.19
CA PRO A 73 20.62 -13.31 -14.18
C PRO A 73 20.10 -13.78 -12.82
N GLU A 74 20.70 -13.28 -11.73
CA GLU A 74 20.31 -13.60 -10.36
C GLU A 74 18.95 -13.01 -9.99
N LEU A 75 18.65 -11.77 -10.43
CA LEU A 75 17.35 -11.13 -10.19
C LEU A 75 16.25 -11.74 -11.07
N GLU A 76 16.57 -12.10 -12.32
CA GLU A 76 15.64 -12.82 -13.20
C GLU A 76 15.25 -14.18 -12.58
N GLU A 77 16.23 -14.95 -12.07
CA GLU A 77 15.98 -16.22 -11.39
C GLU A 77 15.18 -16.04 -10.09
N ALA A 78 15.46 -14.99 -9.32
CA ALA A 78 14.69 -14.66 -8.11
C ALA A 78 13.22 -14.35 -8.45
N ALA A 79 12.98 -13.50 -9.46
CA ALA A 79 11.63 -13.16 -9.91
C ALA A 79 10.83 -14.41 -10.34
N ASP A 80 11.46 -15.30 -11.12
CA ASP A 80 10.84 -16.57 -11.52
C ASP A 80 10.51 -17.44 -10.31
N GLN A 81 11.42 -17.58 -9.35
CA GLN A 81 11.19 -18.36 -8.12
C GLN A 81 10.02 -17.81 -7.28
N TYR A 82 9.91 -16.48 -7.16
CA TYR A 82 8.79 -15.87 -6.45
C TYR A 82 7.46 -16.14 -7.15
N ARG A 83 7.40 -16.05 -8.48
CA ARG A 83 6.20 -16.38 -9.28
C ARG A 83 5.83 -17.85 -9.13
N GLU A 84 6.80 -18.76 -9.24
CA GLU A 84 6.56 -20.20 -9.06
C GLU A 84 6.01 -20.54 -7.67
N ARG A 85 6.57 -19.92 -6.62
CA ARG A 85 6.11 -20.14 -5.24
C ARG A 85 4.70 -19.62 -5.01
N ARG A 86 4.36 -18.43 -5.55
CA ARG A 86 3.01 -17.88 -5.50
C ARG A 86 2.03 -18.80 -6.20
N ASP A 87 2.37 -19.27 -7.40
CA ASP A 87 1.48 -20.12 -8.20
C ASP A 87 1.28 -21.48 -7.52
N ALA A 88 2.33 -22.05 -6.91
CA ALA A 88 2.24 -23.27 -6.13
C ALA A 88 1.36 -23.10 -4.87
N LEU A 89 1.48 -21.96 -4.18
CA LEU A 89 0.65 -21.64 -3.01
C LEU A 89 -0.83 -21.50 -3.41
N ALA A 90 -1.13 -20.75 -4.47
CA ALA A 90 -2.51 -20.59 -4.94
C ALA A 90 -3.12 -21.95 -5.36
N ALA A 91 -2.34 -22.78 -6.06
CA ALA A 91 -2.77 -24.10 -6.51
C ALA A 91 -3.06 -25.08 -5.35
N GLU A 92 -2.41 -24.92 -4.19
CA GLU A 92 -2.69 -25.72 -2.99
C GLU A 92 -4.16 -25.57 -2.55
N TYR A 93 -4.74 -24.39 -2.77
CA TYR A 93 -6.12 -24.05 -2.43
C TYR A 93 -7.08 -24.14 -3.63
N GLY A 94 -6.59 -24.57 -4.81
CA GLY A 94 -7.40 -24.63 -6.03
C GLY A 94 -7.63 -23.27 -6.70
N TYR A 95 -6.64 -22.39 -6.65
CA TYR A 95 -6.66 -21.06 -7.26
C TYR A 95 -5.50 -20.86 -8.24
N THR A 96 -5.75 -20.03 -9.25
CA THR A 96 -4.78 -19.55 -10.22
C THR A 96 -4.56 -18.05 -10.00
N ALA A 97 -3.30 -17.66 -9.78
CA ALA A 97 -2.90 -16.27 -9.65
C ALA A 97 -2.76 -15.58 -11.02
N ARG A 98 -3.20 -14.32 -11.11
CA ARG A 98 -3.02 -13.46 -12.28
C ARG A 98 -2.74 -12.03 -11.84
N VAL A 99 -1.73 -11.42 -12.45
CA VAL A 99 -1.47 -9.98 -12.29
C VAL A 99 -2.18 -9.23 -13.41
N ARG A 100 -2.84 -8.13 -13.06
CA ARG A 100 -3.51 -7.22 -13.96
C ARG A 100 -2.76 -5.88 -13.91
N ASP A 101 -2.10 -5.54 -15.02
CA ASP A 101 -1.22 -4.36 -15.09
C ASP A 101 -1.98 -3.03 -15.22
N GLU A 102 -3.26 -3.03 -15.60
CA GLU A 102 -4.04 -1.80 -15.81
C GLU A 102 -4.31 -1.03 -14.51
N ASP A 103 -4.39 -1.72 -13.39
CA ASP A 103 -4.68 -1.18 -12.06
C ASP A 103 -3.81 -1.80 -10.97
N ASP A 104 -2.71 -2.45 -11.38
CA ASP A 104 -1.76 -3.13 -10.50
C ASP A 104 -2.44 -4.01 -9.45
N ALA A 105 -3.26 -4.97 -9.90
CA ALA A 105 -3.95 -5.90 -9.01
C ALA A 105 -3.44 -7.33 -9.17
N LEU A 106 -3.27 -8.03 -8.06
CA LEU A 106 -3.18 -9.50 -8.00
C LEU A 106 -4.61 -10.04 -7.85
N VAL A 107 -5.01 -10.91 -8.77
CA VAL A 107 -6.30 -11.61 -8.69
C VAL A 107 -6.05 -13.11 -8.57
N LEU A 108 -6.61 -13.72 -7.52
CA LEU A 108 -6.63 -15.16 -7.30
C LEU A 108 -8.00 -15.68 -7.75
N TYR A 109 -8.04 -16.36 -8.89
CA TYR A 109 -9.25 -16.96 -9.44
C TYR A 109 -9.38 -18.42 -9.02
N PRO A 110 -10.57 -18.92 -8.66
CA PRO A 110 -10.80 -20.35 -8.56
C PRO A 110 -10.39 -21.06 -9.86
N ASP A 111 -9.65 -22.16 -9.76
CA ASP A 111 -9.09 -22.88 -10.91
C ASP A 111 -10.17 -23.34 -11.89
N GLU A 112 -11.35 -23.68 -11.38
CA GLU A 112 -12.50 -24.11 -12.18
C GLU A 112 -13.01 -23.04 -13.15
N TRP A 113 -12.76 -21.76 -12.86
CA TRP A 113 -13.09 -20.66 -13.78
C TRP A 113 -12.05 -20.50 -14.89
N MET A 114 -10.85 -21.05 -14.71
CA MET A 114 -9.74 -20.84 -15.62
C MET A 114 -9.71 -21.93 -16.70
N GLU A 115 -9.46 -21.50 -17.93
CA GLU A 115 -9.15 -22.40 -19.03
C GLU A 115 -8.12 -21.74 -19.95
N ASN A 116 -6.99 -22.41 -20.17
CA ASN A 116 -5.88 -21.91 -20.98
C ASN A 116 -5.45 -20.47 -20.58
N GLY A 117 -5.36 -20.21 -19.26
CA GLY A 117 -4.95 -18.91 -18.72
C GLY A 117 -5.99 -17.78 -18.86
N THR A 118 -7.22 -18.11 -19.26
CA THR A 118 -8.31 -17.15 -19.44
C THR A 118 -9.50 -17.52 -18.58
N VAL A 119 -10.12 -16.51 -17.93
CA VAL A 119 -11.35 -16.68 -17.17
C VAL A 119 -12.50 -17.03 -18.12
N ARG A 120 -13.24 -18.09 -17.81
CA ARG A 120 -14.45 -18.51 -18.50
C ARG A 120 -15.65 -17.92 -17.78
N LEU A 121 -16.17 -16.79 -18.27
CA LEU A 121 -17.31 -16.09 -17.67
C LEU A 121 -18.55 -16.99 -17.49
N ASP A 122 -18.72 -18.00 -18.36
CA ASP A 122 -19.80 -19.00 -18.25
C ASP A 122 -19.65 -19.97 -17.06
N ARG A 123 -18.48 -20.01 -16.42
CA ARG A 123 -18.18 -20.82 -15.23
C ARG A 123 -18.16 -20.01 -13.93
N VAL A 124 -18.28 -18.69 -14.03
CA VAL A 124 -18.32 -17.80 -12.88
C VAL A 124 -19.74 -17.79 -12.33
N GLU A 125 -19.97 -18.56 -11.28
CA GLU A 125 -21.27 -18.61 -10.60
C GLU A 125 -21.41 -17.50 -9.56
N ASP A 126 -20.29 -17.14 -8.91
CA ASP A 126 -20.24 -16.19 -7.81
C ASP A 126 -18.89 -15.46 -7.83
N THR A 127 -18.88 -14.18 -8.19
CA THR A 127 -17.65 -13.37 -8.31
C THR A 127 -16.95 -13.15 -6.98
N ASP A 128 -17.65 -13.25 -5.85
CA ASP A 128 -17.10 -12.96 -4.52
C ASP A 128 -16.10 -14.03 -4.06
N ARG A 129 -16.02 -15.15 -4.79
CA ARG A 129 -15.01 -16.20 -4.57
C ARG A 129 -13.62 -15.83 -5.11
N ALA A 130 -13.50 -14.85 -6.00
CA ALA A 130 -12.18 -14.37 -6.42
C ALA A 130 -11.63 -13.37 -5.38
N VAL A 131 -10.32 -13.45 -5.12
CA VAL A 131 -9.64 -12.49 -4.26
C VAL A 131 -8.90 -11.49 -5.13
N GLU A 132 -9.21 -10.21 -4.98
CA GLU A 132 -8.49 -9.11 -5.62
C GLU A 132 -7.71 -8.33 -4.56
N VAL A 133 -6.40 -8.23 -4.77
CA VAL A 133 -5.48 -7.51 -3.90
C VAL A 133 -4.78 -6.44 -4.72
N SER A 134 -4.91 -5.19 -4.31
CA SER A 134 -4.17 -4.11 -4.96
C SER A 134 -2.68 -4.19 -4.59
N LEU A 135 -1.83 -4.26 -5.60
CA LEU A 135 -0.37 -4.24 -5.46
C LEU A 135 0.15 -2.81 -5.31
N SER A 136 -0.65 -1.83 -5.71
CA SER A 136 -0.38 -0.39 -5.63
C SER A 136 -1.26 0.29 -4.57
N GLY A 137 -0.76 1.32 -3.90
CA GLY A 137 -1.49 2.00 -2.83
C GLY A 137 -1.36 1.32 -1.46
N PRO A 138 -2.12 1.78 -0.46
CA PRO A 138 -1.69 1.65 0.93
C PRO A 138 -1.70 0.26 1.59
N GLY A 139 -2.06 -0.80 0.87
CA GLY A 139 -2.02 -2.17 1.39
C GLY A 139 -2.70 -2.36 2.75
N ASP A 140 -2.22 -3.36 3.50
CA ASP A 140 -2.63 -3.68 4.87
C ASP A 140 -2.59 -2.45 5.80
N ALA A 141 -3.66 -2.25 6.59
CA ALA A 141 -3.80 -1.07 7.44
C ALA A 141 -2.79 -0.99 8.60
N ASP A 142 -2.29 -2.14 9.08
CA ASP A 142 -1.23 -2.21 10.07
C ASP A 142 0.13 -1.87 9.43
N ARG A 143 0.38 -2.38 8.22
CA ARG A 143 1.56 -1.98 7.41
C ARG A 143 1.57 -0.49 7.10
N TYR A 144 0.41 0.08 6.73
CA TYR A 144 0.26 1.52 6.55
C TYR A 144 0.70 2.29 7.79
N ARG A 145 0.21 1.89 8.98
CA ARG A 145 0.51 2.61 10.23
C ARG A 145 1.99 2.55 10.57
N GLU A 146 2.63 1.40 10.38
CA GLU A 146 4.05 1.23 10.63
C GLU A 146 4.90 2.10 9.69
N VAL A 147 4.62 2.04 8.38
CA VAL A 147 5.33 2.84 7.37
C VAL A 147 5.09 4.34 7.58
N ALA A 148 3.86 4.75 7.90
CA ALA A 148 3.55 6.14 8.18
C ALA A 148 4.30 6.66 9.41
N ALA A 149 4.37 5.87 10.48
CA ALA A 149 5.12 6.24 11.68
C ALA A 149 6.63 6.39 11.40
N TYR A 150 7.21 5.46 10.62
CA TYR A 150 8.61 5.57 10.21
C TYR A 150 8.87 6.81 9.34
N ASN A 151 8.05 7.04 8.31
CA ASN A 151 8.21 8.19 7.42
C ASN A 151 8.04 9.52 8.16
N GLU A 152 7.12 9.59 9.13
CA GLU A 152 6.95 10.75 10.02
C GLU A 152 8.20 10.96 10.90
N ALA A 153 8.75 9.89 11.49
CA ALA A 153 9.98 9.98 12.29
C ALA A 153 11.19 10.47 11.48
N VAL A 154 11.33 10.03 10.21
CA VAL A 154 12.37 10.55 9.32
C VAL A 154 12.15 12.02 9.02
N ALA A 155 10.92 12.45 8.72
CA ALA A 155 10.61 13.86 8.47
C ALA A 155 10.88 14.74 9.71
N GLU A 156 10.55 14.27 10.91
CA GLU A 156 10.88 14.93 12.18
C GLU A 156 12.40 15.05 12.36
N ALA A 157 13.15 13.96 12.13
CA ALA A 157 14.60 13.98 12.22
C ALA A 157 15.25 14.95 11.23
N VAL A 158 14.72 15.07 10.00
CA VAL A 158 15.18 16.09 9.04
C VAL A 158 14.86 17.49 9.56
N ALA A 159 13.66 17.71 10.10
CA ALA A 159 13.26 19.01 10.65
C ALA A 159 14.12 19.45 11.84
N GLU A 160 14.62 18.51 12.64
CA GLU A 160 15.52 18.79 13.77
C GLU A 160 16.96 19.11 13.33
N ARG A 161 17.44 18.47 12.26
CA ARG A 161 18.86 18.45 11.88
C ARG A 161 19.21 19.40 10.74
N GLU A 162 18.26 19.66 9.87
CA GLU A 162 18.50 20.26 8.56
C GLU A 162 17.79 21.62 8.39
N ALA A 163 18.11 22.31 7.29
CA ALA A 163 17.46 23.57 6.96
C ALA A 163 15.96 23.40 6.66
N GLU A 164 15.19 24.46 6.90
CA GLU A 164 13.72 24.48 6.71
C GLU A 164 13.28 24.03 5.29
N VAL A 165 14.09 24.30 4.27
CA VAL A 165 13.83 23.88 2.88
C VAL A 165 13.81 22.36 2.74
N HIS A 166 14.70 21.65 3.45
CA HIS A 166 14.77 20.20 3.46
C HIS A 166 13.65 19.61 4.34
N ALA A 167 13.41 20.21 5.51
CA ALA A 167 12.34 19.80 6.42
C ALA A 167 10.96 19.80 5.75
N ARG A 168 10.61 20.90 5.08
CA ARG A 168 9.32 21.05 4.41
C ARG A 168 9.18 20.10 3.20
N THR A 169 10.29 19.79 2.54
CA THR A 169 10.31 18.78 1.47
C THR A 169 10.12 17.39 2.05
N ALA A 170 10.75 17.08 3.19
CA ALA A 170 10.64 15.80 3.89
C ALA A 170 9.21 15.52 4.36
N GLU A 171 8.50 16.49 4.95
CA GLU A 171 7.10 16.34 5.34
C GLU A 171 6.19 15.97 4.15
N THR A 172 6.38 16.67 3.03
CA THR A 172 5.58 16.43 1.81
C THR A 172 5.92 15.08 1.20
N PHE A 173 7.20 14.71 1.21
CA PHE A 173 7.69 13.44 0.69
C PHE A 173 7.24 12.25 1.54
N ALA A 174 7.30 12.35 2.86
CA ALA A 174 6.75 11.36 3.78
C ALA A 174 5.25 11.15 3.53
N THR A 175 4.49 12.23 3.38
CA THR A 175 3.06 12.16 3.04
C THR A 175 2.81 11.46 1.71
N PHE A 176 3.63 11.73 0.69
CA PHE A 176 3.56 11.08 -0.61
C PHE A 176 3.84 9.58 -0.50
N MET A 177 4.98 9.20 0.09
CA MET A 177 5.42 7.82 0.21
C MET A 177 4.46 6.98 1.05
N SER A 178 3.92 7.54 2.15
CA SER A 178 2.92 6.85 2.98
C SER A 178 1.57 6.72 2.30
N ASN A 179 1.10 7.71 1.54
CA ASN A 179 -0.27 7.66 1.00
C ASN A 179 -0.35 7.04 -0.40
N HIS A 180 0.66 7.22 -1.25
CA HIS A 180 0.66 6.70 -2.63
C HIS A 180 1.29 5.31 -2.75
N TYR A 181 2.29 4.99 -1.93
CA TYR A 181 3.04 3.73 -2.07
C TYR A 181 3.04 2.82 -0.85
N VAL A 182 2.68 3.33 0.34
CA VAL A 182 2.94 2.65 1.64
C VAL A 182 4.32 2.02 1.65
N ARG A 183 5.28 2.90 1.38
CA ARG A 183 6.68 2.55 1.38
C ARG A 183 7.49 3.51 2.23
N ALA A 184 8.57 2.98 2.79
CA ALA A 184 9.57 3.75 3.50
C ALA A 184 10.20 4.81 2.56
N VAL A 185 10.53 5.98 3.10
CA VAL A 185 11.06 7.11 2.30
C VAL A 185 12.44 6.83 1.68
N ASP A 186 13.29 6.06 2.35
CA ASP A 186 14.61 5.61 1.89
C ASP A 186 14.55 4.51 0.83
N ASP A 187 13.40 3.87 0.71
CA ASP A 187 13.12 2.84 -0.27
C ASP A 187 12.66 3.41 -1.63
N ALA A 188 12.44 4.72 -1.73
CA ALA A 188 11.87 5.35 -2.93
C ALA A 188 12.71 5.11 -4.19
N THR A 189 12.09 4.55 -5.24
CA THR A 189 12.75 4.30 -6.53
C THR A 189 12.99 5.62 -7.30
N PRO A 190 13.88 5.61 -8.31
CA PRO A 190 14.10 6.79 -9.15
C PRO A 190 12.84 7.32 -9.83
N GLU A 191 11.93 6.42 -10.24
CA GLU A 191 10.65 6.78 -10.85
C GLU A 191 9.71 7.44 -9.84
N MET A 192 9.60 6.90 -8.63
CA MET A 192 8.82 7.50 -7.54
C MET A 192 9.35 8.89 -7.17
N ARG A 193 10.68 9.05 -7.13
CA ARG A 193 11.34 10.35 -6.89
C ARG A 193 11.08 11.33 -8.03
N ALA A 194 10.99 10.87 -9.27
CA ALA A 194 10.63 11.72 -10.41
C ALA A 194 9.16 12.16 -10.34
N GLU A 195 8.23 11.23 -10.11
CA GLU A 195 6.80 11.51 -9.92
C GLU A 195 6.58 12.51 -8.78
N PHE A 196 7.27 12.34 -7.66
CA PHE A 196 7.20 13.28 -6.55
C PHE A 196 7.55 14.71 -7.00
N ARG A 197 8.69 14.88 -7.69
CA ARG A 197 9.21 16.19 -8.08
C ARG A 197 8.35 16.86 -9.14
N GLU A 198 7.96 16.10 -10.16
CA GLU A 198 7.33 16.65 -11.36
C GLU A 198 5.82 16.82 -11.19
N GLU A 199 5.19 15.98 -10.36
CA GLU A 199 3.73 15.94 -10.24
C GLU A 199 3.26 16.23 -8.82
N TYR A 200 3.66 15.40 -7.85
CA TYR A 200 3.03 15.42 -6.53
C TYR A 200 3.34 16.70 -5.76
N LEU A 201 4.62 17.09 -5.70
CA LEU A 201 5.08 18.25 -4.97
C LEU A 201 4.41 19.52 -5.49
N VAL A 202 4.37 19.68 -6.81
CA VAL A 202 3.76 20.85 -7.47
C VAL A 202 2.25 20.93 -7.21
N ARG A 203 1.56 19.78 -7.25
CA ARG A 203 0.09 19.74 -7.09
C ARG A 203 -0.37 19.85 -5.64
N ASN A 204 0.39 19.28 -4.70
CA ASN A 204 -0.06 19.09 -3.32
C ASN A 204 0.78 19.85 -2.29
N GLY A 205 2.08 20.01 -2.51
CA GLY A 205 3.00 20.64 -1.56
C GLY A 205 3.10 22.17 -1.68
N TRP A 206 2.66 22.73 -2.81
CA TRP A 206 2.73 24.17 -3.10
C TRP A 206 4.12 24.76 -2.80
N PRO A 207 5.17 24.24 -3.47
CA PRO A 207 6.55 24.51 -3.09
C PRO A 207 6.95 25.96 -3.35
N THR A 208 7.91 26.46 -2.58
CA THR A 208 8.60 27.70 -2.91
C THR A 208 9.61 27.48 -4.04
N ASP A 209 10.06 28.56 -4.69
CA ASP A 209 11.14 28.47 -5.69
C ASP A 209 12.43 27.87 -5.10
N ASP A 210 12.74 28.18 -3.84
CA ASP A 210 13.88 27.62 -3.13
C ASP A 210 13.71 26.11 -2.88
N GLN A 211 12.50 25.64 -2.58
CA GLN A 211 12.22 24.20 -2.46
C GLN A 211 12.36 23.48 -3.80
N LEU A 212 11.85 24.06 -4.89
CA LEU A 212 12.01 23.46 -6.22
C LEU A 212 13.47 23.40 -6.64
N ALA A 213 14.26 24.43 -6.33
CA ALA A 213 15.69 24.46 -6.63
C ALA A 213 16.50 23.44 -5.80
N ALA A 214 16.07 23.16 -4.58
CA ALA A 214 16.75 22.26 -3.65
C ALA A 214 16.12 20.86 -3.59
N VAL A 215 15.15 20.51 -4.43
CA VAL A 215 14.36 19.29 -4.25
C VAL A 215 15.21 18.01 -4.36
N ASP A 216 16.10 17.94 -5.35
CA ASP A 216 17.01 16.80 -5.53
C ASP A 216 17.98 16.65 -4.34
N GLU A 217 18.53 17.78 -3.88
CA GLU A 217 19.39 17.80 -2.68
C GLU A 217 18.61 17.37 -1.43
N SER A 218 17.37 17.85 -1.29
CA SER A 218 16.51 17.48 -0.17
C SER A 218 16.20 15.99 -0.15
N LEU A 219 15.96 15.36 -1.30
CA LEU A 219 15.76 13.91 -1.39
C LEU A 219 17.00 13.14 -0.95
N SER A 220 18.21 13.58 -1.32
CA SER A 220 19.45 12.97 -0.82
C SER A 220 19.68 13.19 0.68
N VAL A 221 19.30 14.35 1.21
CA VAL A 221 19.37 14.63 2.65
C VAL A 221 18.41 13.73 3.44
N ILE A 222 17.18 13.55 2.95
CA ILE A 222 16.18 12.66 3.57
C ILE A 222 16.72 11.23 3.63
N GLU A 223 17.27 10.71 2.54
CA GLU A 223 17.89 9.38 2.48
C GLU A 223 19.02 9.25 3.51
N SER A 224 19.91 10.24 3.59
CA SER A 224 21.00 10.23 4.58
C SER A 224 20.53 10.31 6.04
N VAL A 225 19.43 11.01 6.31
CA VAL A 225 18.85 11.09 7.66
C VAL A 225 18.14 9.78 8.02
N ALA A 226 17.46 9.16 7.06
CA ALA A 226 16.77 7.88 7.23
C ALA A 226 17.71 6.77 7.69
N GLU A 227 18.96 6.72 7.19
CA GLU A 227 20.00 5.78 7.65
C GLU A 227 20.30 5.85 9.17
N ALA A 228 19.91 6.94 9.84
CA ALA A 228 20.11 7.13 11.28
C ALA A 228 18.83 6.92 12.11
N VAL A 229 17.71 6.59 11.47
CA VAL A 229 16.41 6.30 12.11
C VAL A 229 16.19 4.79 12.01
N ASP A 230 15.79 4.16 13.11
CA ASP A 230 15.47 2.73 13.09
C ASP A 230 14.29 2.49 12.12
N GLY A 231 14.53 1.62 11.13
CA GLY A 231 13.57 1.29 10.08
C GLY A 231 12.29 0.64 10.60
N PRO A 232 11.22 0.56 9.78
CA PRO A 232 10.12 -0.34 10.07
C PRO A 232 10.67 -1.77 10.18
N ALA A 233 10.04 -2.63 10.98
CA ALA A 233 10.45 -4.01 11.13
C ALA A 233 10.17 -4.74 9.80
N ASP A 234 11.10 -4.64 8.87
CA ASP A 234 11.11 -5.50 7.71
C ASP A 234 11.10 -6.94 8.23
N GLY A 235 10.17 -7.76 7.74
CA GLY A 235 10.22 -9.21 7.93
C GLY A 235 11.49 -9.87 7.36
N ASN A 236 12.49 -9.07 6.99
CA ASN A 236 13.83 -9.46 6.64
C ASN A 236 14.63 -9.68 7.93
N ALA A 237 14.53 -10.89 8.48
CA ALA A 237 15.44 -11.35 9.52
C ALA A 237 16.86 -11.47 8.97
N SER A 238 17.60 -10.36 8.99
CA SER A 238 19.05 -10.31 8.84
C SER A 238 19.74 -10.03 10.19
N ASP A 239 19.13 -10.45 11.30
CA ASP A 239 19.80 -10.58 12.61
C ASP A 239 20.14 -12.04 12.90
N LEU A 240 21.12 -12.57 12.18
CA LEU A 240 21.86 -13.77 12.57
C LEU A 240 23.34 -13.43 12.74
N ASP A 241 23.68 -12.55 13.68
CA ASP A 241 25.00 -12.57 14.30
C ASP A 241 24.90 -12.24 15.80
N GLY A 242 24.39 -13.22 16.55
CA GLY A 242 24.59 -13.31 17.99
C GLY A 242 25.87 -14.10 18.29
N PRO A 243 26.70 -13.67 19.24
CA PRO A 243 28.08 -14.14 19.38
C PRO A 243 28.13 -15.62 19.79
N ALA A 244 29.00 -16.38 19.10
CA ALA A 244 29.29 -17.75 19.47
C ALA A 244 29.97 -17.78 20.86
N ASP A 245 29.21 -18.24 21.86
CA ASP A 245 29.70 -18.65 23.17
C ASP A 245 30.80 -19.71 23.01
N ASP A 246 32.00 -19.33 23.43
CA ASP A 246 33.16 -20.19 23.60
C ASP A 246 32.93 -21.03 24.88
N HIS A 247 32.53 -22.28 24.72
CA HIS A 247 32.54 -23.24 25.83
C HIS A 247 32.85 -24.68 25.42
N ASP A 248 33.97 -25.16 26.01
CA ASP A 248 34.33 -26.55 26.37
C ASP A 248 34.77 -27.49 25.22
N ALA A 249 35.76 -28.38 25.36
CA ALA A 249 36.43 -28.89 26.55
C ALA A 249 37.79 -29.51 26.17
N ALA A 250 38.74 -29.44 27.09
CA ALA A 250 39.90 -30.31 27.11
C ALA A 250 39.48 -31.77 27.39
N GLY A 251 40.09 -32.74 26.69
CA GLY A 251 39.84 -34.16 26.94
C GLY A 251 40.69 -35.12 26.11
N ASP A 252 41.95 -35.26 26.50
CA ASP A 252 42.75 -36.49 26.56
C ASP A 252 42.59 -37.59 25.49
N SER A 253 43.66 -37.83 24.71
CA SER A 253 44.20 -39.18 24.40
C SER A 253 45.42 -39.09 23.47
N ALA A 254 46.62 -39.34 24.02
CA ALA A 254 47.71 -40.21 23.49
C ALA A 254 49.07 -39.84 24.09
#